data_AF-A0AAV7KW06-F1
#
_entry.id   AF-A0AAV7KW06-F1
#
_cell.length_a   1.000
_cell.length_b   1.000
_cell.length_c   1.000
_cell.angle_alpha   90.00
_cell.angle_beta   90.00
_cell.angle_gamma   90.00
#
_symmetry.space_group_name_H-M   'P 1'
#
loop_
_entity.id
_entity.type
_entity.pdbx_description
1 polymer ?
#
loop_
_entity_poly.entity_id
_entity_poly.type
_entity_poly.pdbx_seq_one_letter_code
_entity_poly.pdbx_strand_id
1 'polypeptide(L)'
;MEVFVMSLKYDLQSGKKYLPQDMKGIHSDLSELGDRIMALEDKVTPRDEEIELLCLKEQLIDLKAHAEDLENRCRCNNIKIRRAPHGVEDGAMESYVQALFAQVLEAPDYRQI
;
A
#
# COMPACT_ATOMS: atom_id res chain seq x y z
N MET A 1 -56.52 19.15 -49.89
CA MET A 1 -55.85 20.16 -49.05
C MET A 1 -56.26 20.02 -47.57
N GLU A 2 -57.55 19.86 -47.24
CA GLU A 2 -58.03 19.71 -45.86
C GLU A 2 -57.52 18.47 -45.11
N VAL A 3 -57.43 17.31 -45.77
CA VAL A 3 -56.93 16.06 -45.15
C VAL A 3 -55.49 16.22 -44.64
N PHE A 4 -54.66 16.94 -45.40
CA PHE A 4 -53.27 17.22 -45.03
C PHE A 4 -53.18 18.17 -43.82
N VAL A 5 -54.04 19.19 -43.77
CA VAL A 5 -54.14 20.13 -42.64
C VAL A 5 -54.64 19.43 -41.37
N MET A 6 -55.57 18.48 -41.49
CA MET A 6 -56.06 17.68 -40.36
C MET A 6 -54.99 16.75 -39.80
N SER A 7 -54.20 16.09 -40.66
CA SER A 7 -53.06 15.26 -40.24
C SER A 7 -52.02 16.08 -39.47
N LEU A 8 -51.62 17.24 -40.01
CA LEU A 8 -50.66 18.12 -39.35
C LEU A 8 -51.15 18.63 -37.99
N LYS A 9 -52.45 18.91 -37.85
CA LYS A 9 -53.04 19.30 -36.56
C LYS A 9 -53.01 18.16 -35.56
N TYR A 10 -53.28 16.93 -36.00
CA TYR A 10 -53.21 15.74 -35.15
C TYR A 10 -51.78 15.46 -34.67
N ASP A 11 -50.80 15.55 -35.57
CA ASP A 11 -49.38 15.35 -35.25
C ASP A 11 -48.87 16.42 -34.28
N LEU A 12 -49.27 17.69 -34.48
CA LEU A 12 -48.92 18.79 -33.58
C LEU A 12 -49.56 18.64 -32.19
N GLN A 13 -50.80 18.15 -32.11
CA GLN A 13 -51.48 17.89 -30.84
C GLN A 13 -50.86 16.71 -30.10
N SER A 14 -50.53 15.63 -30.83
CA SER A 14 -49.82 14.48 -30.29
C SER A 14 -48.43 14.89 -29.79
N GLY A 15 -47.66 15.62 -30.58
CA GLY A 15 -46.36 16.16 -30.17
C GLY A 15 -46.45 17.01 -28.90
N LYS A 16 -47.44 17.92 -28.80
CA LYS A 16 -47.67 18.71 -27.59
C LYS A 16 -48.02 17.87 -26.35
N LYS A 17 -48.58 16.69 -26.53
CA LYS A 17 -48.96 15.79 -25.45
C LYS A 17 -47.81 14.90 -24.99
N TYR A 18 -47.06 14.32 -25.93
CA TYR A 18 -46.02 13.34 -25.63
C TYR A 18 -44.67 13.98 -25.29
N LEU A 19 -44.28 15.08 -25.93
CA LEU A 19 -42.99 15.75 -25.65
C LEU A 19 -42.79 16.12 -24.17
N PRO A 20 -43.78 16.67 -23.43
CA PRO A 20 -43.61 16.95 -22.01
C PRO A 20 -43.50 15.68 -21.16
N GLN A 21 -44.12 14.58 -21.58
CA GLN A 21 -44.03 13.29 -20.90
C GLN A 21 -42.64 12.67 -21.10
N ASP A 22 -42.13 12.72 -22.34
CA ASP A 22 -40.78 12.27 -22.68
C ASP A 22 -39.73 13.10 -21.94
N MET A 23 -39.90 14.43 -21.87
CA MET A 23 -39.02 15.31 -21.09
C MET A 23 -39.02 14.97 -19.59
N LYS A 24 -40.18 14.62 -19.02
CA LYS A 24 -40.26 14.18 -17.62
C LYS A 24 -39.55 12.84 -17.41
N GLY A 25 -39.70 11.90 -18.34
CA GLY A 25 -38.98 10.62 -18.31
C GLY A 25 -37.48 10.85 -18.33
N ILE A 26 -36.98 11.61 -19.30
CA ILE A 26 -35.56 11.97 -19.43
C ILE A 26 -35.04 12.67 -18.17
N HIS A 27 -35.81 13.57 -17.59
CA HIS A 27 -35.43 14.25 -16.34
C HIS A 27 -35.32 13.27 -15.16
N SER A 28 -36.24 12.30 -15.06
CA SER A 28 -36.19 11.27 -14.03
C SER A 28 -34.95 10.39 -14.19
N ASP A 29 -34.68 9.94 -15.42
CA ASP A 29 -33.53 9.09 -15.73
C ASP A 29 -32.21 9.83 -15.46
N LEU A 30 -32.12 11.12 -15.81
CA LEU A 30 -30.95 11.96 -15.51
C LEU A 30 -30.72 12.12 -14.01
N SER A 31 -31.79 12.28 -13.22
CA SER A 31 -31.69 12.36 -11.77
C SER A 31 -31.17 11.06 -11.18
N GLU A 32 -31.72 9.91 -11.61
CA GLU A 32 -31.29 8.60 -11.12
C GLU A 32 -29.83 8.30 -11.51
N LEU A 33 -29.42 8.66 -12.74
CA LEU A 33 -28.04 8.54 -13.17
C LEU A 33 -27.11 9.45 -12.36
N GLY A 34 -27.53 10.68 -12.04
CA GLY A 34 -26.78 11.58 -11.18
C GLY A 34 -26.53 11.00 -9.78
N ASP A 35 -27.59 10.46 -9.15
CA ASP A 35 -27.50 9.82 -7.84
C ASP A 35 -26.58 8.59 -7.87
N ARG A 36 -26.66 7.79 -8.94
CA ARG A 36 -25.79 6.62 -9.14
C ARG A 36 -24.32 7.00 -9.35
N ILE A 37 -24.05 8.08 -10.09
CA ILE A 37 -22.69 8.59 -10.29
C ILE A 37 -22.09 9.02 -8.96
N MET A 38 -22.80 9.85 -8.18
CA MET A 38 -22.33 10.28 -6.86
C MET A 38 -22.05 9.08 -5.95
N ALA A 39 -22.96 8.11 -5.88
CA ALA A 39 -22.78 6.91 -5.08
C ALA A 39 -21.63 6.00 -5.54
N LEU A 40 -21.20 6.10 -6.81
CA LEU A 40 -20.03 5.40 -7.33
C LEU A 40 -18.75 6.19 -7.05
N GLU A 41 -18.75 7.50 -7.23
CA GLU A 41 -17.61 8.38 -6.91
C GLU A 41 -17.22 8.29 -5.43
N ASP A 42 -18.21 8.24 -4.53
CA ASP A 42 -18.02 8.03 -3.09
C ASP A 42 -17.37 6.67 -2.75
N LYS A 43 -17.49 5.67 -3.65
CA LYS A 43 -16.92 4.33 -3.45
C LYS A 43 -15.56 4.14 -4.12
N VAL A 44 -15.30 4.86 -5.22
CA VAL A 44 -14.08 4.72 -6.01
C VAL A 44 -12.95 5.50 -5.36
N THR A 45 -13.20 6.74 -4.93
CA THR A 45 -12.18 7.59 -4.29
C THR A 45 -11.49 6.94 -3.08
N PRO A 46 -12.18 6.35 -2.08
CA PRO A 46 -11.51 5.68 -0.96
C PRO A 46 -10.78 4.39 -1.37
N ARG A 47 -11.17 3.75 -2.47
CA ARG A 47 -10.48 2.53 -2.96
C ARG A 47 -9.14 2.87 -3.60
N ASP A 48 -9.05 4.00 -4.31
CA ASP A 48 -7.79 4.44 -4.89
C ASP A 48 -6.78 4.79 -3.79
N GLU A 49 -7.23 5.47 -2.74
CA GLU A 49 -6.42 5.76 -1.54
C GLU A 49 -5.99 4.47 -0.81
N GLU A 50 -6.89 3.48 -0.70
CA GLU A 50 -6.58 2.19 -0.08
C GLU A 50 -5.51 1.41 -0.89
N ILE A 51 -5.62 1.41 -2.21
CA ILE A 51 -4.63 0.78 -3.10
C ILE A 51 -3.27 1.46 -2.96
N GLU A 52 -3.23 2.80 -2.96
CA GLU A 52 -1.99 3.55 -2.78
C GLU A 52 -1.34 3.24 -1.43
N LEU A 53 -2.15 3.19 -0.36
CA LEU A 53 -1.68 2.86 0.99
C LEU A 53 -1.14 1.42 1.08
N LEU A 54 -1.74 0.47 0.37
CA LEU A 54 -1.23 -0.90 0.29
C LEU A 54 0.11 -0.97 -0.45
N CYS A 55 0.25 -0.28 -1.59
CA CYS A 55 1.51 -0.20 -2.33
C CYS A 55 2.63 0.42 -1.48
N LEU A 56 2.34 1.50 -0.75
CA LEU A 56 3.31 2.13 0.16
C LEU A 56 3.72 1.20 1.30
N LYS A 57 2.78 0.42 1.85
CA LYS A 57 3.09 -0.58 2.90
C LYS A 57 4.02 -1.67 2.38
N GLU A 58 3.79 -2.16 1.17
CA GLU A 58 4.65 -3.16 0.54
C GLU A 58 6.08 -2.62 0.37
N GLN A 59 6.22 -1.40 -0.17
CA GLN A 59 7.53 -0.73 -0.30
C GLN A 59 8.24 -0.56 1.04
N LEU A 60 7.52 -0.24 2.12
CA LEU A 60 8.08 -0.12 3.47
C LEU A 60 8.61 -1.46 4.00
N ILE A 61 7.93 -2.58 3.70
CA ILE A 61 8.39 -3.92 4.08
C ILE A 61 9.71 -4.24 3.38
N ASP A 62 9.80 -3.97 2.07
CA ASP A 62 11.00 -4.23 1.29
C ASP A 62 12.18 -3.36 1.75
N LEU A 63 11.92 -2.06 1.98
CA LEU A 63 12.93 -1.13 2.52
C LEU A 63 13.43 -1.59 3.89
N LYS A 64 12.53 -2.07 4.76
CA LYS A 64 12.91 -2.59 6.07
C LYS A 64 13.78 -3.84 5.94
N ALA A 65 13.39 -4.80 5.10
CA ALA A 65 14.20 -6.00 4.86
C ALA A 65 15.58 -5.66 4.31
N HIS A 66 15.65 -4.69 3.39
CA HIS A 66 16.91 -4.21 2.84
C HIS A 66 17.80 -3.53 3.90
N ALA A 67 17.21 -2.71 4.78
CA ALA A 67 17.94 -2.07 5.88
C ALA A 67 18.50 -3.11 6.87
N GLU A 68 17.71 -4.12 7.21
CA GLU A 68 18.16 -5.23 8.07
C GLU A 68 19.30 -6.04 7.43
N ASP A 69 19.24 -6.32 6.13
CA ASP A 69 20.34 -6.97 5.40
C ASP A 69 21.62 -6.13 5.45
N LEU A 70 21.52 -4.82 5.20
CA LEU A 70 22.67 -3.92 5.29
C LEU A 70 23.27 -3.88 6.70
N GLU A 71 22.44 -3.80 7.74
CA GLU A 71 22.90 -3.82 9.13
C GLU A 71 23.62 -5.14 9.47
N ASN A 72 23.07 -6.26 9.00
CA ASN A 72 23.69 -7.58 9.16
C ASN A 72 25.03 -7.68 8.43
N ARG A 73 25.11 -7.18 7.20
CA ARG A 73 26.36 -7.14 6.43
C ARG A 73 27.40 -6.25 7.08
N CYS A 74 27.02 -5.11 7.66
CA CYS A 74 27.93 -4.26 8.42
C CYS A 74 28.44 -4.91 9.71
N ARG A 75 27.66 -5.84 10.30
CA ARG A 75 28.02 -6.55 11.53
C ARG A 75 28.61 -7.94 11.31
N CYS A 76 28.71 -8.43 10.07
CA CYS A 76 29.06 -9.83 9.80
C CYS A 76 30.44 -10.22 10.35
N ASN A 77 31.37 -9.27 10.44
CA ASN A 77 32.72 -9.47 10.96
C ASN A 77 32.87 -9.04 12.44
N ASN A 78 31.77 -8.66 13.09
CA ASN A 78 31.80 -8.23 14.48
C ASN A 78 31.50 -9.42 15.40
N ILE A 79 32.35 -9.60 16.41
CA ILE A 79 32.16 -10.61 17.46
C ILE A 79 31.80 -9.88 18.75
N LYS A 80 30.73 -10.33 19.42
CA LYS A 80 30.31 -9.80 20.72
C LYS A 80 30.83 -10.66 21.86
N ILE A 81 31.84 -10.17 22.58
CA ILE A 81 32.37 -10.83 23.77
C ILE A 81 31.59 -10.33 24.99
N ARG A 82 30.97 -11.25 25.73
CA ARG A 82 30.22 -10.94 26.96
C ARG A 82 31.02 -11.38 28.18
N ARG A 83 30.82 -10.68 29.31
CA ARG A 83 31.48 -10.96 30.60
C ARG A 83 33.01 -10.73 30.59
N ALA A 84 33.47 -9.76 29.80
CA ALA A 84 34.85 -9.30 29.93
C ALA A 84 35.09 -8.76 31.36
N PRO A 85 36.26 -9.01 31.96
CA PRO A 85 36.61 -8.45 33.27
C PRO A 85 36.60 -6.92 33.26
N HIS A 86 36.20 -6.31 34.37
CA HIS A 86 36.25 -4.85 34.54
C HIS A 86 37.71 -4.36 34.47
N GLY A 87 37.95 -3.23 33.82
CA GLY A 87 39.29 -2.63 33.66
C GLY A 87 40.06 -3.01 32.39
N VAL A 88 39.45 -3.81 31.50
CA VAL A 88 40.02 -4.17 30.18
C VAL A 88 39.74 -3.10 29.11
N GLU A 89 38.90 -2.12 29.43
CA GLU A 89 38.31 -1.12 28.52
C GLU A 89 39.32 -0.07 28.01
N ASP A 90 40.32 0.29 28.83
CA ASP A 90 41.32 1.33 28.52
C ASP A 90 42.50 0.79 27.69
N GLY A 91 42.21 0.20 26.53
CA GLY A 91 43.23 -0.25 25.56
C GLY A 91 43.84 -1.63 25.83
N ALA A 92 43.49 -2.28 26.94
CA ALA A 92 43.93 -3.65 27.25
C ALA A 92 43.06 -4.74 26.57
N MET A 93 41.99 -4.35 25.88
CA MET A 93 41.05 -5.27 25.23
C MET A 93 41.71 -6.14 24.16
N GLU A 94 42.65 -5.59 23.40
CA GLU A 94 43.38 -6.36 22.38
C GLU A 94 44.20 -7.48 23.02
N SER A 95 44.99 -7.16 24.06
CA SER A 95 45.78 -8.12 24.81
C SER A 95 44.91 -9.19 25.47
N TYR A 96 43.75 -8.82 26.01
CA TYR A 96 42.79 -9.75 26.58
C TYR A 96 42.24 -10.72 25.53
N VAL A 97 41.85 -10.22 24.35
CA VAL A 97 41.31 -11.04 23.26
C VAL A 97 42.38 -11.99 22.71
N GLN A 98 43.62 -11.52 22.55
CA GLN A 98 44.74 -12.37 22.12
C GLN A 98 45.00 -13.51 23.11
N ALA A 99 45.05 -13.22 24.41
CA ALA A 99 45.22 -14.24 25.44
C ALA A 99 44.04 -15.24 25.49
N LEU A 100 42.82 -14.75 25.30
CA LEU A 100 41.62 -15.59 25.24
C LEU A 100 41.69 -16.58 24.06
N PHE A 101 42.04 -16.10 22.86
CA PHE A 101 42.15 -16.98 21.69
C PHE A 101 43.26 -18.01 21.86
N ALA A 102 44.41 -17.63 22.41
CA ALA A 102 45.49 -18.58 22.69
C ALA A 102 45.03 -19.71 23.62
N GLN A 103 44.34 -19.37 24.72
CA GLN A 103 43.81 -20.38 25.64
C GLN A 103 42.77 -21.30 25.00
N VAL A 104 41.85 -20.75 24.19
CA VAL A 104 40.73 -21.52 23.62
C VAL A 104 41.18 -22.39 22.44
N LEU A 105 42.08 -21.89 21.59
CA LEU A 105 42.54 -22.61 20.41
C LEU A 105 43.58 -23.70 20.74
N GLU A 106 44.33 -23.53 21.83
CA GLU A 106 45.26 -24.55 22.33
C GLU A 106 44.58 -25.56 23.28
N ALA A 107 43.31 -25.35 23.62
CA ALA A 107 42.57 -26.30 24.44
C ALA A 107 42.23 -27.59 23.65
N PRO A 108 42.34 -28.78 24.25
CA PRO A 108 41.91 -30.02 23.62
C PRO A 108 40.41 -29.97 23.31
N ASP A 109 40.00 -30.60 22.20
CA ASP A 109 38.61 -30.57 21.70
C ASP A 109 37.63 -31.08 22.77
N TYR A 110 36.80 -30.18 23.29
CA TYR A 110 35.83 -30.45 24.36
C TYR A 110 34.72 -31.44 23.95
N ARG A 111 34.65 -31.85 22.68
CA ARG A 111 33.70 -32.87 22.18
C ARG A 111 34.09 -34.31 22.51
N GLN A 112 35.19 -34.54 23.24
CA GLN A 112 35.63 -35.88 23.67
C GLN A 112 35.26 -36.22 25.13
N ILE A 113 34.23 -35.57 25.71
CA ILE A 113 33.66 -35.92 27.02
C ILE A 113 32.19 -36.29 26.86
#